data_AF-A0A3R7JY61-F1
#
_entry.id   AF-A0A3R7JY61-F1
#
_cell.length_a   1.000
_cell.length_b   1.000
_cell.length_c   1.000
_cell.angle_alpha   90.00
_cell.angle_beta   90.00
_cell.angle_gamma   90.00
#
_symmetry.space_group_name_H-M   'P 1'
#
loop_
_entity.id
_entity.type
_entity.pdbx_description
1 polymer ?
#
loop_
_entity_poly.entity_id
_entity_poly.type
_entity_poly.pdbx_seq_one_letter_code
_entity_poly.pdbx_strand_id
1 'polypeptide(L)'
;MDGKQALYYAAIAIAVLVGISIVVSVVSALLSLAWAVVSGIVTLAVLAGLAYAAYKAGSWLLGDGDAGADSLDSIGSSSSASADAATSRQDRLRQQYVEGQISETEFERRIGEELETEEVDDIDRELERER
;
A
#
# COMPACT_ATOMS: atom_id res chain seq x y z
N MET A 1 -34.64 -43.55 -42.12
CA MET A 1 -33.30 -43.06 -41.74
C MET A 1 -32.70 -44.08 -40.81
N ASP A 2 -31.53 -44.61 -41.14
CA ASP A 2 -30.89 -45.66 -40.34
C ASP A 2 -30.49 -45.11 -38.97
N GLY A 3 -30.88 -45.79 -37.89
CA GLY A 3 -30.62 -45.32 -36.51
C GLY A 3 -29.13 -45.08 -36.20
N LYS A 4 -28.23 -45.72 -36.95
CA LYS A 4 -26.78 -45.49 -36.87
C LYS A 4 -26.38 -44.11 -37.39
N GLN A 5 -27.02 -43.61 -38.44
CA GLN A 5 -26.77 -42.25 -38.94
C GLN A 5 -27.27 -41.21 -37.94
N ALA A 6 -28.44 -41.43 -37.33
CA ALA A 6 -28.96 -40.54 -36.29
C ALA A 6 -27.99 -40.42 -35.10
N LEU A 7 -27.42 -41.54 -34.63
CA LEU A 7 -26.41 -41.54 -33.56
C LEU A 7 -25.12 -40.82 -33.98
N TYR A 8 -24.69 -40.97 -35.22
CA TYR A 8 -23.49 -40.31 -35.72
C TYR A 8 -23.65 -38.79 -35.79
N TYR A 9 -24.78 -38.30 -36.32
CA TYR A 9 -25.09 -36.88 -36.34
C TYR A 9 -25.29 -36.31 -34.92
N ALA A 10 -25.89 -37.07 -34.01
CA ALA A 10 -26.01 -36.67 -32.61
C ALA A 10 -24.64 -36.52 -31.94
N ALA A 11 -23.71 -37.45 -32.16
CA ALA A 11 -22.35 -37.38 -31.62
C ALA A 11 -21.60 -36.14 -32.14
N ILE A 12 -21.70 -35.84 -33.43
CA ILE A 12 -21.09 -34.64 -34.03
C ILE A 12 -21.71 -33.38 -33.46
N ALA A 13 -23.04 -33.33 -33.32
CA ALA A 13 -23.73 -32.19 -32.76
C ALA A 13 -23.27 -31.90 -31.32
N ILE A 14 -23.13 -32.94 -30.49
CA ILE A 14 -22.60 -32.81 -29.12
C ILE A 14 -21.16 -32.32 -29.14
N ALA A 15 -20.30 -32.87 -30.00
CA ALA A 15 -18.91 -32.44 -30.09
C ALA A 15 -18.78 -30.95 -30.46
N VAL A 16 -19.59 -30.48 -31.42
CA VAL A 16 -19.65 -29.07 -31.79
C VAL A 16 -20.16 -28.21 -30.64
N LEU A 17 -21.20 -28.64 -29.93
CA LEU A 17 -21.79 -27.91 -28.81
C LEU A 17 -20.79 -27.77 -27.66
N VAL A 18 -20.03 -28.83 -27.36
CA VAL A 18 -18.94 -28.78 -26.37
C VAL A 18 -17.86 -27.79 -26.81
N GLY A 19 -17.45 -27.82 -28.07
CA GLY A 19 -16.49 -26.87 -28.63
C GLY A 19 -16.95 -25.41 -28.45
N ILE A 20 -18.20 -25.12 -28.82
CA ILE A 20 -18.80 -23.78 -28.66
C ILE A 20 -18.86 -23.39 -27.17
N SER A 21 -19.27 -24.33 -26.30
CA SER A 21 -19.35 -24.10 -24.85
C SER A 21 -18.01 -23.68 -24.26
N ILE A 22 -16.91 -24.29 -24.70
CA ILE A 22 -15.56 -23.92 -24.26
C ILE A 22 -15.23 -22.48 -24.66
N VAL A 23 -15.49 -22.11 -25.92
CA VAL A 23 -15.23 -20.75 -26.42
C VAL A 23 -16.06 -19.72 -25.65
N VAL A 24 -17.36 -19.98 -25.45
CA VAL A 24 -18.24 -19.11 -24.68
C VAL A 24 -17.76 -18.98 -23.23
N SER A 25 -17.31 -20.07 -22.62
CA SER A 25 -16.77 -20.08 -21.26
C SER A 25 -15.55 -19.18 -21.14
N VAL A 26 -14.59 -19.28 -22.06
CA VAL A 26 -13.38 -18.43 -22.05
C VAL A 26 -13.75 -16.96 -22.21
N VAL A 27 -14.59 -16.62 -23.18
CA VAL A 27 -15.02 -15.24 -23.40
C VAL A 27 -15.76 -14.69 -22.18
N SER A 28 -16.65 -15.49 -21.59
CA SER A 28 -17.39 -15.11 -20.39
C SER A 28 -16.47 -14.93 -19.18
N ALA A 29 -15.45 -15.77 -19.04
CA ALA A 29 -14.46 -15.66 -17.96
C ALA A 29 -13.62 -14.37 -18.08
N LEU A 30 -13.25 -13.97 -19.29
CA LEU A 30 -12.55 -12.70 -19.50
C LEU A 30 -13.46 -11.51 -19.19
N LEU A 31 -14.72 -11.57 -19.62
CA LEU A 31 -15.68 -10.52 -19.37
C LEU A 31 -16.03 -10.41 -17.87
N SER A 32 -16.17 -11.54 -17.18
CA SER A 32 -16.41 -11.57 -15.73
C SER A 32 -15.21 -11.07 -14.96
N LEU A 33 -13.99 -11.35 -15.41
CA LEU A 33 -12.76 -10.83 -14.82
C LEU A 33 -12.72 -9.30 -14.92
N ALA A 34 -13.02 -8.74 -16.09
CA ALA A 34 -13.10 -7.28 -16.26
C ALA A 34 -14.13 -6.65 -15.31
N TRP A 35 -15.33 -7.26 -15.22
CA TRP A 35 -16.35 -6.84 -14.27
C TRP A 35 -15.93 -6.97 -12.81
N ALA A 36 -15.20 -8.02 -12.46
CA ALA A 36 -14.69 -8.24 -11.11
C ALA A 36 -13.69 -7.15 -10.72
N VAL A 37 -12.81 -6.73 -11.64
CA VAL A 37 -11.88 -5.61 -11.42
C VAL A 37 -12.65 -4.30 -11.18
N VAL A 38 -13.61 -3.99 -12.04
CA VAL A 38 -14.46 -2.79 -11.89
C VAL A 38 -15.20 -2.82 -10.56
N SER A 39 -15.86 -3.94 -10.24
CA SER A 39 -16.58 -4.14 -8.98
C SER A 39 -15.64 -4.04 -7.78
N GLY A 40 -14.43 -4.56 -7.88
CA GLY A 40 -13.42 -4.50 -6.83
C GLY A 40 -13.00 -3.06 -6.53
N ILE A 41 -12.73 -2.27 -7.58
CA ILE A 41 -12.42 -0.84 -7.45
C ILE A 41 -13.58 -0.09 -6.82
N VAL A 42 -14.81 -0.32 -7.29
CA VAL A 42 -16.01 0.32 -6.74
C VAL A 42 -16.19 -0.05 -5.27
N THR A 43 -15.99 -1.32 -4.90
CA THR A 43 -16.10 -1.78 -3.50
C THR A 43 -15.06 -1.11 -2.62
N LEU A 44 -13.81 -1.00 -3.08
CA LEU A 44 -12.75 -0.28 -2.38
C LEU A 44 -13.08 1.21 -2.23
N ALA A 45 -13.58 1.85 -3.28
CA ALA A 45 -14.00 3.25 -3.23
C ALA A 45 -15.15 3.48 -2.24
N VAL A 46 -16.13 2.57 -2.21
CA VAL A 46 -17.24 2.60 -1.24
C VAL A 46 -16.71 2.42 0.19
N LEU A 47 -15.82 1.47 0.42
CA LEU A 47 -15.20 1.26 1.73
C LEU A 47 -14.40 2.49 2.18
N ALA A 48 -13.58 3.06 1.30
CA ALA A 48 -12.85 4.29 1.58
C ALA A 48 -13.79 5.47 1.87
N GLY A 49 -14.87 5.60 1.10
CA GLY A 49 -15.92 6.60 1.33
C GLY A 49 -16.63 6.41 2.67
N LEU A 50 -16.91 5.16 3.06
CA LEU A 50 -17.49 4.83 4.36
C LEU A 50 -16.55 5.19 5.51
N ALA A 51 -15.26 4.84 5.38
CA ALA A 51 -14.24 5.17 6.37
C ALA A 51 -14.07 6.69 6.51
N TYR A 52 -14.07 7.43 5.39
CA TYR A 52 -14.04 8.88 5.41
C TYR A 52 -15.29 9.49 6.07
N ALA A 53 -16.47 8.97 5.75
CA ALA A 53 -17.72 9.41 6.37
C ALA A 53 -17.72 9.13 7.88
N ALA A 54 -17.24 7.97 8.31
CA ALA A 54 -17.09 7.62 9.73
C ALA A 54 -16.09 8.55 10.43
N TYR A 55 -14.93 8.82 9.83
CA TYR A 55 -13.94 9.76 10.35
C TYR A 55 -14.54 11.17 10.50
N LYS A 56 -15.24 11.66 9.48
CA LYS A 56 -15.86 12.99 9.49
C LYS A 56 -17.02 13.10 10.48
N ALA A 57 -17.84 12.06 10.60
CA ALA A 57 -18.91 12.01 11.58
C ALA A 57 -18.35 11.93 13.01
N GLY A 58 -17.30 11.13 13.21
CA GLY A 58 -16.58 11.07 14.47
C GLY A 58 -15.93 12.40 14.83
N SER A 59 -15.29 13.09 13.89
CA SER A 59 -14.66 14.38 14.15
C SER A 59 -15.67 15.50 14.43
N TRP A 60 -16.89 15.45 13.89
CA TRP A 60 -17.95 16.36 14.32
C TRP A 60 -18.51 16.02 15.71
N LEU A 61 -18.66 14.73 16.03
CA LEU A 61 -19.18 14.31 17.32
C LEU A 61 -18.17 14.53 18.46
N LEU A 62 -16.87 14.34 18.19
CA LEU A 62 -15.79 14.56 19.15
C LEU A 62 -15.23 15.99 19.10
N GLY A 63 -15.38 16.70 17.98
CA GLY A 63 -14.79 18.03 17.75
C GLY A 63 -15.55 19.21 18.36
N ASP A 64 -16.79 19.02 18.82
CA ASP A 64 -17.46 19.99 19.69
C ASP A 64 -17.02 19.86 21.17
N GLY A 65 -16.22 18.84 21.50
CA GLY A 65 -15.91 18.46 22.88
C GLY A 65 -14.61 18.98 23.46
N ASP A 66 -13.57 19.28 22.67
CA ASP A 66 -12.27 19.58 23.28
C ASP A 66 -11.33 20.34 22.34
N ALA A 67 -11.27 21.66 22.53
CA ALA A 67 -10.06 22.44 22.28
C ALA A 67 -8.98 21.98 23.30
N GLY A 68 -8.39 20.81 23.06
CA GLY A 68 -7.39 20.23 23.95
C GLY A 68 -6.62 19.07 23.33
N ALA A 69 -6.35 19.14 22.03
CA ALA A 69 -5.36 18.27 21.37
C ALA A 69 -3.89 18.65 21.67
N ASP A 70 -3.63 19.41 22.74
CA ASP A 70 -2.28 19.83 23.17
C ASP A 70 -1.64 18.88 24.21
N SER A 71 -2.29 17.75 24.54
CA SER A 71 -1.83 16.86 25.62
C SER A 71 -1.46 15.43 25.20
N LEU A 72 -1.46 15.14 23.89
CA LEU A 72 -1.01 13.86 23.35
C LEU A 72 0.35 13.94 22.64
N ASP A 73 0.87 15.16 22.40
CA ASP A 73 2.16 15.38 21.75
C ASP A 73 3.36 15.24 22.71
N SER A 74 3.15 15.25 24.03
CA SER A 74 4.24 15.28 25.02
C SER A 74 4.70 13.92 25.56
N ILE A 75 4.16 12.79 25.05
CA ILE A 75 4.59 11.43 25.45
C ILE A 75 5.38 10.69 24.34
N GLY A 76 5.51 11.27 23.15
CA GLY A 76 6.32 10.75 22.04
C GLY A 76 7.36 11.72 21.46
N SER A 77 7.36 12.99 21.88
CA SER A 77 8.15 14.04 21.23
C SER A 77 9.63 14.11 21.62
N SER A 78 10.17 13.10 22.31
CA SER A 78 11.64 12.98 22.48
C SER A 78 12.30 12.15 21.40
N SER A 79 11.58 11.26 20.71
CA SER A 79 12.12 10.46 19.59
C SER A 79 11.79 11.03 18.21
N SER A 80 10.68 11.76 18.05
CA SER A 80 10.37 12.46 16.80
C SER A 80 11.19 13.73 16.62
N ALA A 81 11.41 14.53 17.68
CA ALA A 81 12.21 15.74 17.58
C ALA A 81 13.68 15.48 17.15
N SER A 82 14.26 14.33 17.52
CA SER A 82 15.58 13.89 17.06
C SER A 82 15.57 13.44 15.60
N ALA A 83 14.56 12.68 15.17
CA ALA A 83 14.39 12.27 13.77
C ALA A 83 14.10 13.47 12.84
N ASP A 84 13.29 14.43 13.29
CA ASP A 84 13.00 15.69 12.59
C ASP A 84 14.23 16.60 12.52
N ALA A 85 15.10 16.59 13.55
CA ALA A 85 16.38 17.30 13.52
C ALA A 85 17.42 16.60 12.63
N ALA A 86 17.35 15.27 12.49
CA ALA A 86 18.20 14.49 11.58
C ALA A 86 17.77 14.69 10.12
N THR A 87 16.47 14.64 9.82
CA THR A 87 15.96 14.89 8.47
C THR A 87 16.27 16.33 8.01
N SER A 88 16.11 17.31 8.91
CA SER A 88 16.48 18.72 8.65
C SER A 88 17.98 18.91 8.36
N ARG A 89 18.86 18.06 8.90
CA ARG A 89 20.30 18.08 8.61
C ARG A 89 20.60 17.44 7.26
N GLN A 90 19.99 16.30 6.95
CA GLN A 90 20.11 15.61 5.68
C GLN A 90 19.62 16.47 4.50
N ASP A 91 18.52 17.21 4.68
CA ASP A 91 17.99 18.11 3.66
C ASP A 91 18.96 19.25 3.33
N ARG A 92 19.70 19.77 4.33
CA ARG A 92 20.75 20.77 4.09
C ARG A 92 21.94 20.19 3.32
N LEU A 93 22.33 18.95 3.60
CA LEU A 93 23.41 18.27 2.88
C LEU A 93 23.00 18.02 1.41
N ARG A 94 21.74 17.62 1.16
CA ARG A 94 21.20 17.45 -0.19
C ARG A 94 21.22 18.75 -0.99
N GLN A 95 20.81 19.86 -0.36
CA GLN A 95 20.85 21.18 -0.99
C GLN A 95 22.28 21.57 -1.38
N GLN A 96 23.25 21.35 -0.50
CA GLN A 96 24.66 21.66 -0.76
C GLN A 96 25.28 20.79 -1.87
N TYR A 97 24.86 19.52 -1.98
CA TYR A 97 25.28 18.65 -3.09
C TYR A 97 24.73 19.14 -4.43
N VAL A 98 23.44 19.48 -4.50
CA VAL A 98 22.80 19.99 -5.72
C VAL A 98 23.39 21.34 -6.15
N GLU A 99 23.78 22.17 -5.20
CA GLU A 99 24.47 23.44 -5.44
C GLU A 99 25.97 23.27 -5.78
N GLY A 100 26.49 22.03 -5.74
CA GLY A 100 27.89 21.71 -6.05
C GLY A 100 28.88 22.16 -4.98
N GLN A 101 28.40 22.48 -3.77
CA GLN A 101 29.23 22.90 -2.64
C GLN A 101 29.92 21.71 -1.94
N ILE A 102 29.35 20.50 -2.06
CA ILE A 102 29.96 19.25 -1.59
C ILE A 102 29.99 18.22 -2.72
N SER A 103 31.02 17.39 -2.75
CA SER A 103 31.12 16.30 -3.72
C SER A 103 30.24 15.10 -3.32
N GLU A 104 29.82 14.29 -4.30
CA GLU A 104 29.03 13.06 -4.06
C GLU A 104 29.70 12.14 -3.01
N THR A 105 31.01 11.96 -3.14
CA THR A 105 31.80 11.12 -2.23
C THR A 105 31.82 11.64 -0.79
N GLU A 106 31.74 12.96 -0.59
CA GLU A 106 31.66 13.55 0.74
C GLU A 106 30.25 13.49 1.32
N PHE A 107 29.24 13.58 0.46
CA PHE A 107 27.85 13.39 0.84
C PHE A 107 27.58 11.97 1.34
N GLU A 108 28.03 10.95 0.58
CA GLU A 108 27.88 9.54 0.95
C GLU A 108 28.58 9.21 2.27
N ARG A 109 29.82 9.70 2.44
CA ARG A 109 30.57 9.50 3.68
C ARG A 109 29.85 10.07 4.89
N ARG A 110 29.34 11.30 4.78
CA ARG A 110 28.71 12.01 5.90
C ARG A 110 27.33 11.46 6.25
N ILE A 111 26.56 11.01 5.24
CA ILE A 111 25.30 10.29 5.49
C ILE A 111 25.55 8.92 6.13
N GLY A 112 26.59 8.19 5.67
CA GLY A 112 26.94 6.89 6.24
C GLY A 112 27.38 6.98 7.72
N GLU A 113 28.22 7.96 8.06
CA GLU A 113 28.67 8.18 9.45
C GLU A 113 27.50 8.52 10.39
N GLU A 114 26.49 9.29 9.94
CA GLU A 114 25.33 9.62 10.77
C GLU A 114 24.39 8.41 10.97
N LEU A 115 24.17 7.59 9.94
CA LEU A 115 23.27 6.41 10.02
C LEU A 115 23.84 5.31 10.94
N GLU A 116 25.15 5.11 10.95
CA GLU A 116 25.81 4.09 11.79
C GLU A 116 25.84 4.51 13.28
N THR A 117 25.96 5.81 13.58
CA THR A 117 25.94 6.29 14.98
C THR A 117 24.54 6.27 15.61
N GLU A 118 23.47 6.36 14.83
CA GLU A 118 22.09 6.30 15.34
C GLU A 118 21.68 4.85 15.67
N GLU A 119 22.20 3.85 14.95
CA GLU A 119 21.86 2.43 15.19
C GLU A 119 22.58 1.84 16.43
N VAL A 120 23.82 2.24 16.72
CA VAL A 120 24.60 1.69 17.85
C VAL A 120 24.03 2.10 19.22
N ASP A 121 23.51 3.33 19.34
CA ASP A 121 23.06 3.88 20.63
C ASP A 121 21.69 3.33 21.10
N ASP A 122 20.88 2.82 20.16
CA ASP A 122 19.61 2.17 20.48
C ASP A 122 19.76 0.68 20.80
N ILE A 123 20.70 -0.03 20.15
CA ILE A 123 20.95 -1.46 20.42
C ILE A 123 21.56 -1.68 21.81
N ASP A 124 22.51 -0.85 22.23
CA ASP A 124 23.16 -1.00 23.55
C ASP A 124 22.19 -0.71 24.72
N ARG A 125 21.24 0.21 24.52
CA ARG A 125 20.20 0.56 25.50
C ARG A 125 19.19 -0.57 25.72
N GLU A 126 18.97 -1.42 24.72
CA GLU A 126 18.03 -2.55 24.82
C GLU A 126 18.64 -3.74 25.58
N LEU A 127 19.96 -3.95 25.47
CA LEU A 127 20.68 -5.04 26.13
C LEU A 127 20.86 -4.86 27.65
N GLU A 128 20.80 -3.63 28.17
CA GLU A 128 20.86 -3.37 29.61
C GLU A 128 19.53 -3.64 30.33
N ARG A 129 18.39 -3.67 29.63
CA ARG A 129 17.09 -3.98 30.24
C ARG A 129 16.85 -5.47 30.50
N GLU A 130 17.66 -6.36 29.92
CA GLU A 130 17.51 -7.81 30.05
C GLU A 130 18.42 -8.47 31.10
N ARG A 131 19.17 -7.70 31.91
CA ARG A 131 19.97 -8.25 33.02
C ARG A 131 19.51 -7.81 34.40
#